data_AF-A0A5D8ZLA1-F1
#
_entry.id   AF-A0A5D8ZLA1-F1
#
_cell.length_a   1.000
_cell.length_b   1.000
_cell.length_c   1.000
_cell.angle_alpha   90.00
_cell.angle_beta   90.00
_cell.angle_gamma   90.00
#
_symmetry.space_group_name_H-M   'P 1'
#
loop_
_entity.id
_entity.type
_entity.pdbx_description
1 polymer ?
#
loop_
_entity_poly.entity_id
_entity_poly.type
_entity_poly.pdbx_seq_one_letter_code
_entity_poly.pdbx_strand_id
1 'polypeptide(L)'
;MTEFFLKGRKYKFFLGFHLFIVGLYSIYVINTLNSYNSSSYSEYYKESIFENILKYSFYIIVNLISGGIIYFKMKYTKIILNFIAVMIFILVCYAEYTLIKTYTNNSYYNFVIAFNTIVIGFIIFYLLYLNNMDKEVKKNEIENIGKHED
;
A
#
# COMPACT_ATOMS: atom_id res chain seq x y z
N MET A 1 17.86 18.30 -13.49
CA MET A 1 17.35 16.99 -13.04
C MET A 1 16.18 17.28 -12.11
N THR A 2 14.95 16.86 -12.44
CA THR A 2 13.76 17.16 -11.61
C THR A 2 13.98 16.56 -10.23
N GLU A 3 13.90 17.38 -9.19
CA GLU A 3 14.24 16.98 -7.84
C GLU A 3 13.29 15.87 -7.34
N PHE A 4 13.83 14.85 -6.68
CA PHE A 4 13.00 13.75 -6.17
C PHE A 4 11.99 14.28 -5.14
N PHE A 5 10.71 14.06 -5.40
CA PHE A 5 9.61 14.69 -4.67
C PHE A 5 9.45 14.19 -3.22
N LEU A 6 9.98 13.01 -2.88
CA LEU A 6 10.00 12.50 -1.50
C LEU A 6 11.32 12.85 -0.80
N LYS A 7 11.31 13.88 0.05
CA LYS A 7 12.47 14.28 0.86
C LYS A 7 12.27 14.01 2.36
N GLY A 8 13.38 13.81 3.07
CA GLY A 8 13.43 13.78 4.53
C GLY A 8 12.59 12.68 5.20
N ARG A 9 11.84 13.02 6.25
CA ARG A 9 11.03 12.07 7.03
C ARG A 9 9.90 11.42 6.20
N LYS A 10 9.40 12.12 5.19
CA LYS A 10 8.30 11.67 4.32
C LYS A 10 8.72 10.46 3.47
N TYR A 11 9.91 10.52 2.87
CA TYR A 11 10.52 9.38 2.18
C TYR A 11 10.58 8.13 3.08
N LYS A 12 11.08 8.30 4.32
CA LYS A 12 11.22 7.19 5.28
C LYS A 12 9.85 6.62 5.68
N PHE A 13 8.83 7.47 5.82
CA PHE A 13 7.47 7.04 6.13
C PHE A 13 6.87 6.18 5.03
N PHE A 14 6.93 6.61 3.76
CA PHE A 14 6.39 5.82 2.64
C PHE A 14 7.16 4.52 2.42
N LEU A 15 8.49 4.55 2.52
CA LEU A 15 9.30 3.35 2.45
C LEU A 15 8.97 2.38 3.59
N GLY A 16 8.87 2.91 4.81
CA GLY A 16 8.50 2.14 6.01
C GLY A 16 7.11 1.53 5.89
N PHE A 17 6.15 2.22 5.28
CA PHE A 17 4.82 1.67 5.06
C PHE A 17 4.82 0.48 4.09
N HIS A 18 5.51 0.58 2.96
CA HIS A 18 5.62 -0.56 2.04
C HIS A 18 6.29 -1.77 2.71
N LEU A 19 7.33 -1.55 3.53
CA LEU A 19 7.97 -2.61 4.31
C LEU A 19 7.05 -3.20 5.38
N PHE A 20 6.24 -2.37 6.04
CA PHE A 20 5.25 -2.80 7.01
C PHE A 20 4.20 -3.71 6.36
N ILE A 21 3.69 -3.33 5.18
CA ILE A 21 2.74 -4.14 4.42
C ILE A 21 3.37 -5.47 3.98
N VAL A 22 4.63 -5.47 3.54
CA VAL A 22 5.37 -6.70 3.23
C VAL A 22 5.48 -7.61 4.47
N GLY A 23 5.77 -7.04 5.64
CA GLY A 23 5.83 -7.79 6.90
C GLY A 23 4.50 -8.44 7.24
N LEU A 24 3.39 -7.70 7.14
CA LEU A 24 2.05 -8.22 7.39
C LEU A 24 1.67 -9.35 6.44
N TYR A 25 1.84 -9.16 5.12
CA TYR A 25 1.50 -10.20 4.15
C TYR A 25 2.42 -11.42 4.25
N SER A 26 3.68 -11.25 4.66
CA SER A 26 4.57 -12.37 4.98
C SER A 26 4.03 -13.22 6.14
N ILE A 27 3.52 -12.57 7.20
CA ILE A 27 2.87 -13.27 8.32
C ILE A 27 1.65 -14.05 7.84
N TYR A 28 0.82 -13.46 6.96
CA TYR A 28 -0.33 -14.17 6.37
C TYR A 28 0.10 -15.40 5.55
N VAL A 29 1.14 -15.30 4.72
CA VAL A 29 1.67 -16.46 3.97
C VAL A 29 2.14 -17.56 4.92
N ILE A 30 2.91 -17.22 5.96
CA ILE A 30 3.39 -18.18 6.96
C ILE A 30 2.21 -18.85 7.66
N ASN A 31 1.20 -18.08 8.07
CA ASN A 31 0.01 -18.61 8.72
C ASN A 31 -0.78 -19.53 7.79
N THR A 32 -0.96 -19.16 6.51
CA THR A 32 -1.59 -20.05 5.52
C THR A 32 -0.81 -21.35 5.40
N LEU A 33 0.51 -21.32 5.24
CA LEU A 33 1.34 -22.52 5.16
C LEU A 33 1.23 -23.40 6.41
N ASN A 34 1.24 -22.80 7.60
CA ASN A 34 1.11 -23.51 8.87
C ASN A 34 -0.26 -24.13 9.08
N SER A 35 -1.34 -23.41 8.76
CA SER A 35 -2.72 -23.90 8.93
C SER A 35 -3.00 -25.14 8.11
N TYR A 36 -2.47 -25.23 6.88
CA TYR A 36 -2.65 -26.40 6.02
C TYR A 36 -1.75 -27.59 6.37
N ASN A 37 -0.60 -27.35 7.02
CA ASN A 37 0.21 -28.43 7.60
C ASN A 37 -0.43 -29.02 8.88
N SER A 38 -1.45 -28.36 9.44
CA SER A 38 -2.24 -28.88 10.55
C SER A 38 -3.52 -29.54 10.04
N SER A 39 -3.74 -30.80 10.41
CA SER A 39 -4.93 -31.58 10.01
C SER A 39 -6.27 -31.05 10.55
N SER A 40 -6.27 -29.96 11.33
CA SER A 40 -7.45 -29.42 12.02
C SER A 40 -8.03 -28.13 11.42
N TYR A 41 -7.32 -27.47 10.51
CA TYR A 41 -7.72 -26.15 9.97
C TYR A 41 -8.03 -26.13 8.46
N SER A 42 -7.91 -27.26 7.77
CA SER A 42 -8.19 -27.34 6.32
C SER A 42 -9.64 -27.03 5.95
N GLU A 43 -10.59 -27.20 6.88
CA GLU A 43 -12.02 -26.89 6.67
C GLU A 43 -12.34 -25.40 6.57
N TYR A 44 -11.46 -24.50 7.05
CA TYR A 44 -11.72 -23.06 7.08
C TYR A 44 -11.35 -22.31 5.79
N TYR A 45 -10.64 -22.96 4.88
CA TYR A 45 -10.23 -22.36 3.61
C TYR A 45 -11.05 -22.93 2.44
N LYS A 46 -12.00 -22.13 1.94
CA LYS A 46 -12.76 -22.45 0.72
C LYS A 46 -11.94 -22.31 -0.56
N GLU A 47 -10.94 -21.43 -0.55
CA GLU A 47 -9.99 -21.22 -1.66
C GLU A 47 -8.83 -22.22 -1.55
N SER A 48 -8.24 -22.58 -2.69
CA SER A 48 -7.08 -23.47 -2.70
C SER A 48 -5.88 -22.82 -1.99
N ILE A 49 -4.99 -23.65 -1.42
CA ILE A 49 -3.71 -23.22 -0.82
C ILE A 49 -2.96 -22.29 -1.76
N PHE A 50 -2.91 -22.68 -3.03
CA PHE A 50 -2.22 -21.98 -4.09
C PHE A 50 -2.80 -20.59 -4.34
N GLU A 51 -4.12 -20.44 -4.38
CA GLU A 51 -4.78 -19.14 -4.56
C GLU A 51 -4.45 -18.19 -3.40
N ASN A 52 -4.50 -18.67 -2.15
CA ASN A 52 -4.17 -17.86 -0.99
C ASN A 52 -2.70 -17.44 -0.96
N ILE A 53 -1.77 -18.37 -1.24
CA ILE A 53 -0.34 -18.06 -1.31
C ILE A 53 -0.06 -17.06 -2.42
N LEU A 54 -0.62 -17.26 -3.62
CA LEU A 54 -0.44 -16.36 -4.75
C LEU A 54 -0.96 -14.96 -4.44
N LYS A 55 -2.15 -14.86 -3.85
CA LYS A 55 -2.78 -13.60 -3.47
C LYS A 55 -1.89 -12.79 -2.53
N TYR A 56 -1.41 -13.39 -1.43
CA TYR A 56 -0.55 -12.67 -0.48
C TYR A 56 0.84 -12.39 -1.06
N SER A 57 1.40 -13.32 -1.84
CA SER A 57 2.68 -13.13 -2.52
C SER A 57 2.63 -11.99 -3.54
N PHE A 58 1.51 -11.82 -4.24
CA PHE A 58 1.30 -10.69 -5.14
C PHE A 58 1.39 -9.35 -4.40
N TYR A 59 0.72 -9.22 -3.25
CA TYR A 59 0.81 -8.01 -2.43
C TYR A 59 2.23 -7.74 -1.92
N ILE A 60 2.99 -8.79 -1.55
CA ILE A 60 4.40 -8.67 -1.16
C ILE A 60 5.23 -8.13 -2.34
N ILE A 61 5.14 -8.77 -3.50
CA ILE A 61 5.93 -8.41 -4.69
C ILE A 61 5.65 -6.97 -5.10
N VAL A 62 4.39 -6.56 -5.18
CA VAL A 62 4.02 -5.19 -5.57
C VAL A 62 4.58 -4.17 -4.59
N ASN A 63 4.51 -4.43 -3.28
CA ASN A 63 5.04 -3.50 -2.27
C ASN A 63 6.57 -3.46 -2.25
N LEU A 64 7.26 -4.57 -2.52
CA LEU A 64 8.72 -4.59 -2.70
C LEU A 64 9.15 -3.78 -3.92
N ILE A 65 8.44 -3.92 -5.05
CA ILE A 65 8.69 -3.12 -6.25
C ILE A 65 8.46 -1.64 -5.96
N SER A 66 7.34 -1.26 -5.34
CA SER A 66 7.06 0.13 -4.95
C SER A 66 8.13 0.69 -4.00
N GLY A 67 8.52 -0.08 -2.99
CA GLY A 67 9.60 0.28 -2.07
C GLY A 67 10.94 0.47 -2.77
N GLY A 68 11.29 -0.42 -3.70
CA GLY A 68 12.50 -0.33 -4.52
C GLY A 68 12.52 0.91 -5.40
N ILE A 69 11.41 1.22 -6.08
CA ILE A 69 11.27 2.43 -6.92
C ILE A 69 11.48 3.70 -6.07
N ILE A 70 10.90 3.75 -4.87
CA ILE A 70 11.10 4.84 -3.91
C ILE A 70 12.58 4.91 -3.49
N TYR A 71 13.18 3.78 -3.12
CA TYR A 71 14.55 3.70 -2.64
C TYR A 71 15.57 4.20 -3.67
N PHE A 72 15.45 3.77 -4.92
CA PHE A 72 16.34 4.14 -6.02
C PHE A 72 16.02 5.51 -6.65
N LYS A 73 14.96 6.19 -6.20
CA LYS A 73 14.57 7.53 -6.67
C LYS A 73 14.43 7.63 -8.19
N MET A 74 13.78 6.64 -8.82
CA MET A 74 13.69 6.55 -10.28
C MET A 74 12.97 7.76 -10.91
N LYS A 75 13.33 8.11 -12.16
CA LYS A 75 12.81 9.30 -12.87
C LYS A 75 11.27 9.35 -12.97
N TYR A 76 10.62 8.20 -13.13
CA TYR A 76 9.16 8.08 -13.29
C TYR A 76 8.44 7.62 -12.01
N THR A 77 9.10 7.71 -10.86
CA THR A 77 8.60 7.19 -9.56
C THR A 77 7.18 7.66 -9.26
N LYS A 78 6.88 8.94 -9.44
CA LYS A 78 5.54 9.49 -9.14
C LYS A 78 4.42 8.86 -9.97
N ILE A 79 4.62 8.71 -11.28
CA ILE A 79 3.61 8.14 -12.20
C ILE A 79 3.39 6.67 -11.87
N ILE A 80 4.48 5.91 -11.67
CA ILE A 80 4.40 4.48 -11.38
C ILE A 80 3.72 4.23 -10.03
N LEU A 81 4.07 5.00 -9.00
CA LEU A 81 3.46 4.88 -7.68
C LEU A 81 1.99 5.28 -7.67
N ASN A 82 1.60 6.33 -8.40
CA ASN A 82 0.19 6.69 -8.57
C ASN A 82 -0.59 5.55 -9.25
N PHE A 83 -0.06 4.98 -10.32
CA PHE A 83 -0.69 3.86 -11.02
C PHE A 83 -0.89 2.65 -10.11
N ILE A 84 0.17 2.26 -9.38
CA ILE A 84 0.11 1.15 -8.43
C ILE A 84 -0.90 1.44 -7.31
N ALA A 85 -0.87 2.66 -6.74
CA ALA A 85 -1.79 3.03 -5.67
C ALA A 85 -3.26 2.98 -6.11
N VAL A 86 -3.58 3.46 -7.32
CA VAL A 86 -4.94 3.37 -7.88
C VAL A 86 -5.36 1.92 -8.11
N MET A 87 -4.46 1.09 -8.65
CA MET A 87 -4.75 -0.32 -8.87
C MET A 87 -5.04 -1.05 -7.55
N ILE A 88 -4.21 -0.85 -6.52
CA ILE A 88 -4.43 -1.44 -5.19
C ILE A 88 -5.71 -0.88 -4.57
N PHE A 89 -6.00 0.41 -4.73
CA PHE A 89 -7.23 1.02 -4.21
C PHE A 89 -8.48 0.30 -4.72
N ILE A 90 -8.55 0.07 -6.04
CA ILE A 90 -9.69 -0.63 -6.65
C ILE A 90 -9.82 -2.04 -6.08
N LEU A 91 -8.71 -2.77 -5.95
CA LEU A 91 -8.70 -4.13 -5.41
C LEU A 91 -9.16 -4.18 -3.94
N VAL A 92 -8.65 -3.28 -3.09
CA VAL A 92 -9.00 -3.24 -1.67
C VAL A 92 -10.45 -2.79 -1.49
N CYS A 93 -10.93 -1.80 -2.24
CA CYS A 93 -12.34 -1.40 -2.23
C CYS A 93 -13.27 -2.54 -2.68
N TYR A 94 -12.88 -3.30 -3.70
CA TYR A 94 -13.66 -4.47 -4.15
C TYR A 94 -13.69 -5.58 -3.09
N ALA A 95 -12.54 -5.86 -2.46
CA ALA A 95 -12.44 -6.83 -1.38
C ALA A 95 -13.30 -6.41 -0.18
N GLU A 96 -13.24 -5.14 0.20
CA GLU A 96 -14.01 -4.58 1.31
C GLU A 96 -15.52 -4.62 1.03
N TYR A 97 -15.94 -4.21 -0.17
CA TYR A 97 -17.34 -4.34 -0.60
C TYR A 97 -17.84 -5.78 -0.50
N THR A 98 -17.03 -6.74 -0.96
CA THR A 98 -17.38 -8.17 -0.93
C THR A 98 -17.47 -8.68 0.51
N LEU A 99 -16.54 -8.29 1.39
CA LEU A 99 -16.53 -8.64 2.81
C LEU A 99 -17.74 -8.05 3.56
N ILE A 100 -18.10 -6.80 3.29
CA ILE A 100 -19.28 -6.16 3.89
C ILE A 100 -20.56 -6.87 3.42
N LYS A 101 -20.66 -7.21 2.13
CA LYS A 101 -21.83 -7.91 1.58
C LYS A 101 -21.98 -9.33 2.13
N THR A 102 -20.87 -10.00 2.45
CA THR A 102 -20.84 -11.38 2.97
C THR A 102 -20.54 -11.42 4.47
N TYR A 103 -20.81 -10.31 5.16
CA TYR A 103 -20.36 -10.10 6.52
C TYR A 103 -20.92 -11.13 7.50
N THR A 104 -20.01 -11.69 8.29
CA THR A 104 -20.34 -12.50 9.45
C THR A 104 -19.70 -11.86 10.66
N ASN A 105 -20.46 -11.61 11.72
CA ASN A 105 -19.93 -10.97 12.92
C ASN A 105 -19.03 -11.93 13.70
N ASN A 106 -17.73 -11.87 13.42
CA ASN A 106 -16.70 -12.54 14.19
C ASN A 106 -15.41 -11.70 14.22
N SER A 107 -14.52 -12.02 15.15
CA SER A 107 -13.28 -11.26 15.37
C SER A 107 -12.39 -11.21 14.12
N TYR A 108 -12.39 -12.26 13.29
CA TYR A 108 -11.57 -12.31 12.09
C TYR A 108 -12.10 -11.35 11.01
N TYR A 109 -13.39 -11.41 10.69
CA TYR A 109 -14.03 -10.51 9.72
C TYR A 109 -13.91 -9.05 10.14
N ASN A 110 -14.14 -8.75 11.43
CA ASN A 110 -14.02 -7.40 11.97
C ASN A 110 -12.59 -6.86 11.83
N PHE A 111 -11.58 -7.71 12.06
CA PHE A 111 -10.18 -7.36 11.88
C PHE A 111 -9.83 -7.09 10.41
N VAL A 112 -10.27 -7.96 9.48
CA VAL A 112 -9.99 -7.80 8.04
C VAL A 112 -10.63 -6.53 7.48
N ILE A 113 -11.88 -6.22 7.86
CA ILE A 113 -12.57 -4.98 7.47
C ILE A 113 -11.82 -3.76 8.02
N ALA A 114 -11.48 -3.75 9.31
CA ALA A 114 -10.72 -2.65 9.90
C ALA A 114 -9.37 -2.44 9.20
N PHE A 115 -8.67 -3.53 8.88
CA PHE A 115 -7.40 -3.48 8.17
C PHE A 115 -7.54 -2.89 6.76
N ASN A 116 -8.48 -3.39 5.96
CA ASN A 116 -8.73 -2.88 4.61
C ASN A 116 -9.14 -1.41 4.62
N THR A 117 -9.98 -1.00 5.58
CA THR A 117 -10.37 0.40 5.78
C THR A 117 -9.15 1.29 6.08
N ILE A 118 -8.22 0.82 6.92
CA ILE A 118 -6.95 1.54 7.18
C ILE A 118 -6.10 1.64 5.91
N VAL A 119 -6.01 0.55 5.14
CA VAL A 119 -5.27 0.53 3.86
C VAL A 119 -5.88 1.51 2.87
N ILE A 120 -7.21 1.57 2.75
CA ILE A 120 -7.95 2.55 1.94
C ILE A 120 -7.59 3.97 2.36
N GLY A 121 -7.68 4.28 3.67
CA GLY A 121 -7.32 5.59 4.21
C GLY A 121 -5.88 5.97 3.90
N PHE A 122 -4.95 5.03 4.03
CA PHE A 122 -3.56 5.24 3.67
C PHE A 122 -3.40 5.53 2.17
N ILE A 123 -4.06 4.79 1.28
CA ILE A 123 -3.95 5.01 -0.16
C ILE A 123 -4.50 6.38 -0.56
N ILE A 124 -5.61 6.83 0.04
CA ILE A 124 -6.14 8.18 -0.18
C ILE A 124 -5.12 9.23 0.27
N PHE A 125 -4.58 9.08 1.48
CA PHE A 125 -3.53 9.97 1.98
C PHE A 125 -2.31 9.98 1.06
N TYR A 126 -1.88 8.81 0.61
CA TYR A 126 -0.77 8.61 -0.30
C TYR A 126 -0.97 9.35 -1.63
N LEU A 127 -2.13 9.16 -2.27
CA LEU A 127 -2.48 9.80 -3.54
C LEU A 127 -2.59 11.33 -3.39
N LEU A 128 -3.25 11.81 -2.34
CA LEU A 128 -3.32 13.25 -2.04
C LEU A 128 -1.91 13.82 -1.88
N TYR A 129 -1.05 13.12 -1.16
CA TYR A 129 0.32 13.53 -0.93
C TYR A 129 1.15 13.57 -2.23
N LEU A 130 1.10 12.51 -3.04
CA LEU A 130 1.79 12.45 -4.33
C LEU A 130 1.40 13.60 -5.26
N ASN A 131 0.11 13.95 -5.27
CA ASN A 131 -0.44 14.87 -6.25
C ASN A 131 -0.50 16.34 -5.79
N ASN A 132 -0.51 16.62 -4.48
CA ASN A 132 -0.53 17.99 -3.96
C ASN A 132 0.87 18.63 -3.81
N MET A 133 1.96 17.85 -3.75
CA MET A 133 3.30 18.45 -3.64
C MET A 133 3.74 19.26 -4.86
N ASP A 134 3.26 18.96 -6.06
CA ASP A 134 3.57 19.79 -7.25
C ASP A 134 2.98 21.20 -7.15
N LYS A 135 1.92 21.38 -6.37
CA LYS A 135 1.30 22.70 -6.15
C LYS A 135 2.08 23.52 -5.11
N GLU A 136 2.57 22.89 -4.04
CA GLU A 136 3.38 23.58 -3.02
C GLU A 136 4.74 24.03 -3.57
N VAL A 137 5.43 23.19 -4.36
CA VAL A 137 6.71 23.56 -4.98
C VAL A 137 6.51 24.72 -5.97
N LYS A 138 5.48 24.67 -6.82
CA LYS A 138 5.17 25.76 -7.76
C LYS A 138 4.74 27.05 -7.05
N LYS A 139 4.01 26.96 -5.94
CA LYS A 139 3.61 28.14 -5.15
C LYS A 139 4.84 28.81 -4.50
N ASN A 140 5.76 28.02 -3.94
CA ASN A 140 7.00 28.53 -3.35
C ASN A 140 7.98 29.09 -4.40
N GLU A 141 8.00 28.53 -5.62
CA GLU A 141 8.74 29.13 -6.73
C GLU A 141 8.16 30.49 -7.11
N ILE A 142 6.83 30.64 -7.20
CA ILE A 142 6.18 31.92 -7.51
C ILE A 142 6.38 32.95 -6.38
N GLU A 143 6.33 32.55 -5.11
CA GLU A 143 6.59 33.45 -3.95
C GLU A 143 8.06 33.86 -3.80
N ASN A 144 9.01 33.16 -4.43
CA ASN A 144 10.43 33.52 -4.47
C ASN A 144 10.83 34.32 -5.73
N ILE A 145 9.97 34.42 -6.75
CA ILE A 145 10.19 35.34 -7.88
C ILE A 145 9.94 36.76 -7.37
N GLY A 146 11.01 37.45 -6.96
CA GLY A 146 10.97 38.84 -6.50
C GLY A 146 11.60 39.09 -5.14
N LYS A 147 12.03 38.05 -4.40
CA LYS A 147 12.89 38.23 -3.23
C LYS A 147 14.34 38.30 -3.69
N HIS A 148 14.78 39.49 -4.10
CA HIS A 148 16.21 39.78 -4.19
C HIS A 148 16.79 39.78 -2.78
N GLU A 149 17.94 39.11 -2.63
CA GLU A 149 18.79 39.19 -1.45
C GLU A 149 19.21 40.65 -1.24
N ASP A 150 18.93 41.21 -0.07
CA ASP A 150 19.58 42.43 0.43
C ASP A 150 21.02 42.11 0.87
#